data_AF-A0A3S0VMH8-F1
#
_entry.id   AF-A0A3S0VMH8-F1
#
_cell.length_a   1.000
_cell.length_b   1.000
_cell.length_c   1.000
_cell.angle_alpha   90.00
_cell.angle_beta   90.00
_cell.angle_gamma   90.00
#
_symmetry.space_group_name_H-M   'P 1'
#
loop_
_entity.id
_entity.type
_entity.pdbx_description
1 polymer ?
#
loop_
_entity_poly.entity_id
_entity_poly.type
_entity_poly.pdbx_seq_one_letter_code
_entity_poly.pdbx_strand_id
1 'polypeptide(L)'
;VATNEVCFLRREDFEAHEARVCIHDGVVLDDPRRPRRYSDQQYLRDPQEMAALFADLPEALENSVEIARRCNLRLELGQNVLPDFPVPAAMSTEAYFTAQARAGLEQRLRRLFDPQMADFAARRQPYDERLELELGVIIQMGFPGYFLIVADFIQWARAHEVPVGPGRGSGAGSLVAYALGITDLDPLAYELLFERFLNPERVSMPDFDIDFCMEGRDRVIEYVAQRYGRERVSQIATHGSMAAKAVVRDVGRVLGHPYGFVDRIAKLIPFELGITLDKALEQEAELRRLYQDDEDIRTLIDLARALEGLARNVGKHAGGVVIAPSSLTDYSPLYCEPGDPSVVTQFDKDDVEAAGLVKF
;
A
#
# COMPACT_ATOMS: atom_id res chain seq x y z
N VAL A 1 -6.36 -9.16 35.30
CA VAL A 1 -6.94 -7.96 34.64
C VAL A 1 -8.21 -8.39 33.91
N ALA A 2 -9.28 -7.60 34.01
CA ALA A 2 -10.54 -7.86 33.31
C ALA A 2 -10.50 -7.31 31.87
N THR A 3 -11.06 -8.06 30.93
CA THR A 3 -11.33 -7.63 29.55
C THR A 3 -12.70 -8.17 29.13
N ASN A 4 -13.30 -7.65 28.07
CA ASN A 4 -14.58 -8.14 27.55
C ASN A 4 -14.44 -8.92 26.22
N GLU A 5 -13.21 -9.24 25.80
CA GLU A 5 -12.91 -9.92 24.52
C GLU A 5 -13.72 -9.38 23.33
N VAL A 6 -13.69 -8.05 23.19
CA VAL A 6 -14.56 -7.30 22.27
C VAL A 6 -14.32 -7.72 20.83
N CYS A 7 -15.40 -8.11 20.15
CA CYS A 7 -15.40 -8.54 18.75
C CYS A 7 -16.24 -7.62 17.84
N PHE A 8 -17.12 -6.83 18.41
CA PHE A 8 -18.04 -5.92 17.71
C PHE A 8 -18.41 -4.73 18.61
N LEU A 9 -18.98 -3.66 18.05
CA LEU A 9 -19.16 -2.41 18.78
C LEU A 9 -20.40 -2.44 19.68
N ARG A 10 -21.55 -2.85 19.16
CA ARG A 10 -22.83 -2.88 19.89
C ARG A 10 -23.37 -4.29 20.00
N ARG A 11 -24.18 -4.57 21.02
CA ARG A 11 -24.80 -5.89 21.21
C ARG A 11 -25.63 -6.35 19.99
N GLU A 12 -26.28 -5.41 19.31
CA GLU A 12 -27.06 -5.66 18.09
C GLU A 12 -26.22 -6.16 16.89
N ASP A 13 -24.90 -5.93 16.90
CA ASP A 13 -23.98 -6.36 15.84
C ASP A 13 -23.59 -7.84 15.92
N PHE A 14 -24.06 -8.58 16.94
CA PHE A 14 -23.69 -9.98 17.17
C PHE A 14 -24.03 -10.89 15.96
N GLU A 15 -25.22 -10.74 15.39
CA GLU A 15 -25.63 -11.54 14.23
C GLU A 15 -24.79 -11.22 12.99
N ALA A 16 -24.40 -9.95 12.81
CA ALA A 16 -23.46 -9.55 11.77
C ALA A 16 -22.09 -10.19 11.97
N HIS A 17 -21.60 -10.21 13.22
CA HIS A 17 -20.34 -10.87 13.55
C HIS A 17 -20.39 -12.38 13.27
N GLU A 18 -21.45 -13.08 13.67
CA GLU A 18 -21.64 -14.50 13.41
C GLU A 18 -21.67 -14.80 11.91
N ALA A 19 -22.37 -13.97 11.12
CA ALA A 19 -22.37 -14.07 9.67
C ALA A 19 -20.97 -13.85 9.08
N ARG A 20 -20.23 -12.83 9.54
CA ARG A 20 -18.84 -12.57 9.12
C ARG A 20 -17.93 -13.76 9.37
N VAL A 21 -18.04 -14.38 10.54
CA VAL A 21 -17.27 -15.58 10.90
C VAL A 21 -17.64 -16.76 9.99
N CYS A 22 -18.93 -16.98 9.75
CA CYS A 22 -19.40 -18.04 8.85
C CYS A 22 -18.91 -17.82 7.41
N ILE A 23 -18.83 -16.58 6.95
CA ILE A 23 -18.28 -16.24 5.62
C ILE A 23 -16.82 -16.66 5.53
N HIS A 24 -16.02 -16.37 6.56
CA HIS A 24 -14.61 -16.75 6.66
C HIS A 24 -14.43 -18.27 6.75
N ASP A 25 -15.17 -18.94 7.63
CA ASP A 25 -15.09 -20.39 7.85
C ASP A 25 -15.67 -21.21 6.69
N GLY A 26 -16.45 -20.58 5.82
CA GLY A 26 -17.07 -21.25 4.68
C GLY A 26 -18.32 -22.07 5.03
N VAL A 27 -18.99 -21.77 6.15
CA VAL A 27 -20.16 -22.51 6.65
C VAL A 27 -21.44 -21.68 6.58
N VAL A 28 -22.60 -22.34 6.64
CA VAL A 28 -23.92 -21.69 6.67
C VAL A 28 -24.30 -21.36 8.12
N LEU A 29 -24.98 -20.23 8.33
CA LEU A 29 -25.36 -19.72 9.65
C LEU A 29 -26.32 -20.65 10.40
N ASP A 30 -27.18 -21.36 9.67
CA ASP A 30 -28.11 -22.35 10.23
C ASP A 30 -27.52 -23.76 10.34
N ASP A 31 -26.27 -24.03 9.94
CA ASP A 31 -25.68 -25.36 10.10
C ASP A 31 -25.54 -25.68 11.61
N PRO A 32 -26.23 -26.71 12.14
CA PRO A 32 -26.16 -27.05 13.57
C PRO A 32 -24.77 -27.51 14.02
N ARG A 33 -23.88 -27.86 13.08
CA ARG A 33 -22.49 -28.26 13.35
C ARG A 33 -21.51 -27.10 13.30
N ARG A 34 -21.96 -25.88 12.95
CA ARG A 34 -21.06 -24.72 12.89
C ARG A 34 -20.45 -24.43 14.26
N PRO A 35 -19.16 -24.08 14.34
CA PRO A 35 -18.58 -23.62 15.60
C PRO A 35 -19.26 -22.32 16.07
N ARG A 36 -19.82 -22.32 17.28
CA ARG A 36 -20.34 -21.12 17.95
C ARG A 36 -19.32 -20.70 19.01
N ARG A 37 -18.37 -19.86 18.58
CA ARG A 37 -17.23 -19.43 19.39
C ARG A 37 -17.51 -18.16 20.19
N TYR A 38 -18.52 -17.41 19.76
CA TYR A 38 -18.78 -16.06 20.25
C TYR A 38 -20.12 -15.98 20.99
N SER A 39 -20.26 -14.95 21.83
CA SER A 39 -21.50 -14.61 22.51
C SER A 39 -21.91 -13.18 22.21
N ASP A 40 -23.19 -12.87 22.36
CA ASP A 40 -23.75 -11.52 22.23
C ASP A 40 -23.25 -10.54 23.29
N GLN A 41 -22.45 -11.01 24.26
CA GLN A 41 -21.85 -10.21 25.32
C GLN A 41 -20.49 -9.60 24.96
N GLN A 42 -19.90 -9.96 23.82
CA GLN A 42 -18.59 -9.50 23.35
C GLN A 42 -18.63 -8.16 22.57
N TYR A 43 -19.57 -7.29 22.93
CA TYR A 43 -19.61 -5.91 22.43
C TYR A 43 -18.72 -4.98 23.26
N LEU A 44 -18.53 -3.74 22.80
CA LEU A 44 -17.82 -2.73 23.56
C LEU A 44 -18.72 -2.18 24.68
N ARG A 45 -18.70 -2.85 25.84
CA ARG A 45 -19.42 -2.43 27.04
C ARG A 45 -18.95 -1.08 27.55
N ASP A 46 -19.88 -0.35 28.15
CA ASP A 46 -19.54 0.87 28.87
C ASP A 46 -18.88 0.56 30.25
N PRO A 47 -18.21 1.56 30.88
CA PRO A 47 -17.55 1.34 32.17
C PRO A 47 -18.47 0.89 33.30
N GLN A 48 -19.75 1.25 33.28
CA GLN A 48 -20.73 0.92 34.32
C GLN A 48 -21.17 -0.54 34.19
N GLU A 49 -21.39 -1.01 32.96
CA GLU A 49 -21.67 -2.42 32.67
C GLU A 49 -20.50 -3.32 33.09
N MET A 50 -19.25 -2.89 32.85
CA MET A 50 -18.05 -3.60 33.30
C MET A 50 -17.91 -3.58 34.82
N ALA A 51 -18.18 -2.45 35.47
CA ALA A 51 -18.15 -2.32 36.93
C ALA A 51 -19.19 -3.22 37.61
N ALA A 52 -20.40 -3.30 37.04
CA ALA A 52 -21.45 -4.18 37.54
C ALA A 52 -21.07 -5.66 37.34
N LEU A 53 -20.47 -6.02 36.20
CA LEU A 53 -20.04 -7.39 35.90
C LEU A 53 -18.95 -7.90 36.85
N PHE A 54 -17.99 -7.04 37.22
CA PHE A 54 -16.85 -7.36 38.09
C PHE A 54 -16.96 -6.74 39.48
N ALA A 55 -18.18 -6.53 39.98
CA ALA A 55 -18.43 -5.90 41.28
C ALA A 55 -17.84 -6.71 42.46
N ASP A 56 -17.70 -8.02 42.29
CA ASP A 56 -17.07 -8.95 43.22
C ASP A 56 -15.53 -8.94 43.15
N LEU A 57 -14.95 -8.40 42.07
CA LEU A 57 -13.51 -8.32 41.86
C LEU A 57 -13.05 -6.95 41.28
N PRO A 58 -13.19 -5.83 42.03
CA PRO A 58 -12.85 -4.50 41.54
C PRO A 58 -11.39 -4.36 41.09
N GLU A 59 -10.47 -5.07 41.75
CA GLU A 59 -9.04 -5.09 41.41
C GLU A 59 -8.78 -5.53 39.96
N ALA A 60 -9.66 -6.33 39.35
CA ALA A 60 -9.52 -6.75 37.96
C ALA A 60 -9.69 -5.58 36.99
N LEU A 61 -10.56 -4.61 37.32
CA LEU A 61 -10.78 -3.38 36.58
C LEU A 61 -9.70 -2.34 36.88
N GLU A 62 -9.31 -2.17 38.15
CA GLU A 62 -8.23 -1.24 38.51
C GLU A 62 -6.92 -1.59 37.80
N ASN A 63 -6.60 -2.89 37.69
CA ASN A 63 -5.44 -3.36 36.96
C ASN A 63 -5.47 -3.02 35.46
N SER A 64 -6.65 -2.89 34.83
CA SER A 64 -6.72 -2.53 33.40
C SER A 64 -6.29 -1.08 33.18
N VAL A 65 -6.67 -0.18 34.09
CA VAL A 65 -6.25 1.22 34.11
C VAL A 65 -4.75 1.33 34.38
N GLU A 66 -4.24 0.58 35.35
CA GLU A 66 -2.80 0.58 35.67
C GLU A 66 -1.95 0.03 34.51
N ILE A 67 -2.40 -1.01 33.82
CA ILE A 67 -1.74 -1.50 32.60
C ILE A 67 -1.77 -0.43 31.51
N ALA A 68 -2.94 0.17 31.25
CA ALA A 68 -3.08 1.22 30.24
C ALA A 68 -2.15 2.42 30.50
N ARG A 69 -1.97 2.82 31.77
CA ARG A 69 -1.02 3.89 32.16
C ARG A 69 0.44 3.53 31.90
N ARG A 70 0.81 2.25 32.03
CA ARG A 70 2.18 1.77 31.83
C ARG A 70 2.52 1.59 30.34
N CYS A 71 1.53 1.29 29.50
CA CYS A 71 1.71 1.09 28.07
C CYS A 71 1.83 2.43 27.31
N ASN A 72 3.07 2.86 27.04
CA ASN A 72 3.35 4.08 26.28
C ASN A 72 4.20 3.72 25.06
N LEU A 73 3.58 3.70 23.89
CA LEU A 73 4.24 3.46 22.60
C LEU A 73 4.29 4.77 21.82
N ARG A 74 5.48 5.15 21.34
CA ARG A 74 5.65 6.28 20.43
C ARG A 74 5.92 5.74 19.03
N LEU A 75 5.05 6.06 18.10
CA LEU A 75 5.22 5.81 16.67
C LEU A 75 5.53 7.14 15.99
N GLU A 76 6.62 7.19 15.25
CA GLU A 76 6.98 8.35 14.43
C GLU A 76 6.41 8.13 13.04
N LEU A 77 5.38 8.91 12.69
CA LEU A 77 4.67 8.79 11.41
C LEU A 77 4.98 9.99 10.51
N GLY A 78 4.99 9.75 9.20
CA GLY A 78 5.24 10.76 8.17
C GLY A 78 6.71 11.21 8.05
N GLN A 79 7.63 10.54 8.76
CA GLN A 79 9.06 10.75 8.60
C GLN A 79 9.64 9.62 7.76
N ASN A 80 10.09 9.97 6.55
CA ASN A 80 10.68 9.02 5.64
C ASN A 80 12.06 8.55 6.13
N VAL A 81 12.31 7.26 5.98
CA VAL A 81 13.59 6.62 6.25
C VAL A 81 14.07 5.95 4.98
N LEU A 82 15.14 6.51 4.41
CA LEU A 82 15.66 6.08 3.13
C LEU A 82 16.62 4.90 3.33
N PRO A 83 16.55 3.85 2.49
CA PRO A 83 17.54 2.79 2.46
C PRO A 83 18.91 3.28 2.00
N ASP A 84 19.97 2.66 2.52
CA ASP A 84 21.34 2.96 2.14
C ASP A 84 21.68 2.33 0.77
N PHE A 85 22.29 3.12 -0.11
CA PHE A 85 22.87 2.61 -1.35
C PHE A 85 24.33 2.16 -1.12
N PRO A 86 24.73 0.96 -1.56
CA PRO A 86 26.10 0.48 -1.39
C PRO A 86 27.06 1.30 -2.25
N VAL A 87 27.86 2.16 -1.61
CA VAL A 87 28.91 2.98 -2.28
C VAL A 87 30.31 2.45 -1.99
N PRO A 88 31.30 2.70 -2.88
CA PRO A 88 32.70 2.37 -2.60
C PRO A 88 33.17 3.03 -1.29
N ALA A 89 33.92 2.30 -0.46
CA ALA A 89 34.30 2.72 0.90
C ALA A 89 35.04 4.08 0.99
N ALA A 90 35.60 4.57 -0.12
CA ALA A 90 36.31 5.84 -0.19
C ALA A 90 35.43 7.04 -0.63
N MET A 91 34.12 6.85 -0.81
CA MET A 91 33.20 7.88 -1.31
C MET A 91 31.97 8.01 -0.41
N SER A 92 31.47 9.23 -0.27
CA SER A 92 30.13 9.46 0.29
C SER A 92 29.05 9.18 -0.77
N THR A 93 27.80 8.98 -0.34
CA THR A 93 26.65 8.78 -1.24
C THR A 93 26.47 9.96 -2.18
N GLU A 94 26.63 11.19 -1.70
CA GLU A 94 26.53 12.43 -2.48
C GLU A 94 27.63 12.52 -3.54
N ALA A 95 28.87 12.17 -3.16
CA ALA A 95 30.01 12.19 -4.07
C ALA A 95 29.87 11.13 -5.17
N TYR A 96 29.43 9.92 -4.79
CA TYR A 96 29.17 8.84 -5.75
C TYR A 96 28.02 9.20 -6.69
N PHE A 97 26.90 9.70 -6.15
CA PHE A 97 25.76 10.18 -6.91
C PHE A 97 26.14 11.24 -7.94
N THR A 98 26.91 12.25 -7.51
CA THR A 98 27.41 13.32 -8.40
C THR A 98 28.27 12.77 -9.52
N ALA A 99 29.17 11.84 -9.20
CA ALA A 99 30.04 11.20 -10.19
C ALA A 99 29.25 10.38 -11.21
N GLN A 100 28.26 9.60 -10.76
CA GLN A 100 27.39 8.82 -11.65
C GLN A 100 26.53 9.72 -12.55
N ALA A 101 25.94 10.78 -12.00
CA ALA A 101 25.12 11.70 -12.78
C ALA A 101 25.93 12.42 -13.85
N ARG A 102 27.14 12.91 -13.53
CA ARG A 102 28.05 13.52 -14.51
C ARG A 102 28.49 12.54 -15.59
N ALA A 103 28.88 11.32 -15.22
CA ALA A 103 29.26 10.29 -16.17
C ALA A 103 28.08 9.88 -17.09
N GLY A 104 26.87 9.81 -16.54
CA GLY A 104 25.65 9.55 -17.28
C GLY A 104 25.31 10.65 -18.28
N LEU A 105 25.45 11.92 -17.88
CA LEU A 105 25.23 13.06 -18.76
C LEU A 105 26.22 13.05 -19.94
N GLU A 106 27.51 12.74 -19.69
CA GLU A 106 28.50 12.58 -20.77
C GLU A 106 28.06 11.55 -21.82
N GLN A 107 27.52 10.41 -21.38
CA GLN A 107 27.05 9.37 -22.29
C GLN A 107 25.83 9.83 -23.09
N ARG A 108 24.89 10.54 -22.45
CA ARG A 108 23.70 11.10 -23.13
C ARG A 108 24.10 12.16 -24.16
N LEU A 109 24.97 13.11 -23.79
CA LEU A 109 25.42 14.19 -24.69
C LEU A 109 26.14 13.65 -25.92
N ARG A 110 26.98 12.61 -25.79
CA ARG A 110 27.65 11.96 -26.93
C ARG A 110 26.69 11.25 -27.89
N ARG A 111 25.47 10.91 -27.44
CA ARG A 111 24.41 10.35 -28.29
C ARG A 111 23.56 11.43 -28.95
N LEU A 112 23.35 12.55 -28.27
CA LEU A 112 22.54 13.67 -28.76
C LEU A 112 23.31 14.57 -29.73
N PHE A 113 24.59 14.78 -29.48
CA PHE A 113 25.44 15.73 -30.19
C PHE A 113 26.74 15.08 -30.64
N ASP A 114 27.21 15.43 -31.85
CA ASP A 114 28.57 15.11 -32.27
C ASP A 114 29.58 16.00 -31.49
N PRO A 115 30.51 15.42 -30.73
CA PRO A 115 31.51 16.17 -29.96
C PRO A 115 32.43 17.06 -30.81
N GLN A 116 32.51 16.84 -32.13
CA GLN A 116 33.34 17.62 -33.05
C GLN A 116 32.65 18.87 -33.59
N MET A 117 31.38 19.10 -33.26
CA MET A 117 30.65 20.29 -33.70
C MET A 117 31.21 21.56 -33.07
N ALA A 118 31.30 22.63 -33.87
CA ALA A 118 31.83 23.93 -33.42
C ALA A 118 31.00 24.58 -32.30
N ASP A 119 29.70 24.28 -32.23
CA ASP A 119 28.77 24.81 -31.22
C ASP A 119 28.52 23.83 -30.06
N PHE A 120 29.26 22.71 -29.96
CA PHE A 120 29.08 21.69 -28.92
C PHE A 120 29.15 22.29 -27.51
N ALA A 121 30.15 23.14 -27.24
CA ALA A 121 30.31 23.79 -25.94
C ALA A 121 29.10 24.66 -25.57
N ALA A 122 28.56 25.42 -26.53
CA ALA A 122 27.40 26.28 -26.32
C ALA A 122 26.11 25.46 -26.08
N ARG A 123 25.96 24.31 -26.76
CA ARG A 123 24.83 23.40 -26.55
C ARG A 123 24.91 22.62 -25.25
N ARG A 124 26.12 22.31 -24.79
CA ARG A 124 26.39 21.59 -23.55
C ARG A 124 26.14 22.45 -22.32
N GLN A 125 26.47 23.74 -22.37
CA GLN A 125 26.38 24.64 -21.22
C GLN A 125 25.02 24.59 -20.48
N PRO A 126 23.85 24.66 -21.15
CA PRO A 126 22.56 24.53 -20.47
C PRO A 126 22.36 23.22 -19.69
N TYR A 127 22.95 22.11 -20.16
CA TYR A 127 22.87 20.82 -19.49
C TYR A 127 23.73 20.79 -18.23
N ASP A 128 24.96 21.31 -18.32
CA ASP A 128 25.86 21.37 -17.17
C ASP A 128 25.25 22.29 -16.07
N GLU A 129 24.69 23.44 -16.46
CA GLU A 129 24.01 24.37 -15.53
C GLU A 129 22.79 23.72 -14.86
N ARG A 130 21.93 23.04 -15.63
CA ARG A 130 20.76 22.33 -15.10
C ARG A 130 21.16 21.17 -14.20
N LEU A 131 22.20 20.42 -14.56
CA LEU A 131 22.68 19.29 -13.77
C LEU A 131 23.15 19.74 -12.38
N GLU A 132 23.97 20.79 -12.30
CA GLU A 132 24.49 21.28 -11.02
C GLU A 132 23.37 21.86 -10.13
N LEU A 133 22.38 22.52 -10.72
CA LEU A 133 21.18 22.98 -9.99
C LEU A 133 20.42 21.80 -9.38
N GLU A 134 20.09 20.79 -10.19
CA GLU A 134 19.35 19.61 -9.71
C GLU A 134 20.14 18.82 -8.67
N LEU A 135 21.44 18.59 -8.89
CA LEU A 135 22.32 17.92 -7.95
C LEU A 135 22.34 18.64 -6.59
N GLY A 136 22.44 19.97 -6.59
CA GLY A 136 22.41 20.78 -5.38
C GLY A 136 21.11 20.59 -4.59
N VAL A 137 19.96 20.65 -5.26
CA VAL A 137 18.64 20.46 -4.62
C VAL A 137 18.49 19.04 -4.08
N ILE A 138 18.82 18.01 -4.88
CA ILE A 138 18.66 16.60 -4.48
C ILE A 138 19.53 16.28 -3.26
N ILE A 139 20.78 16.74 -3.25
CA ILE A 139 21.70 16.56 -2.12
C ILE A 139 21.20 17.29 -0.88
N GLN A 140 20.78 18.56 -1.02
CA GLN A 140 20.26 19.35 0.10
C GLN A 140 19.03 18.70 0.75
N MET A 141 18.17 18.07 -0.05
CA MET A 141 16.96 17.39 0.43
C MET A 141 17.21 15.95 0.92
N GLY A 142 18.43 15.41 0.78
CA GLY A 142 18.79 14.08 1.28
C GLY A 142 18.32 12.91 0.40
N PHE A 143 17.99 13.14 -0.87
CA PHE A 143 17.57 12.08 -1.81
C PHE A 143 18.63 11.41 -2.71
N PRO A 144 19.97 11.63 -2.61
CA PRO A 144 20.94 10.95 -3.47
C PRO A 144 20.83 9.42 -3.47
N GLY A 145 20.65 8.81 -2.29
CA GLY A 145 20.51 7.35 -2.15
C GLY A 145 19.29 6.80 -2.88
N TYR A 146 18.15 7.50 -2.77
CA TYR A 146 16.91 7.14 -3.47
C TYR A 146 17.10 7.09 -5.00
N PHE A 147 17.70 8.14 -5.58
CA PHE A 147 17.96 8.17 -7.02
C PHE A 147 18.91 7.04 -7.46
N LEU A 148 19.94 6.75 -6.66
CA LEU A 148 20.87 5.66 -6.96
C LEU A 148 20.20 4.29 -6.93
N ILE A 149 19.33 4.03 -5.95
CA ILE A 149 18.57 2.78 -5.84
C ILE A 149 17.65 2.63 -7.05
N VAL A 150 16.90 3.68 -7.37
CA VAL A 150 16.02 3.71 -8.54
C VAL A 150 16.78 3.44 -9.83
N ALA A 151 17.89 4.14 -10.05
CA ALA A 151 18.71 3.95 -11.23
C ALA A 151 19.26 2.52 -11.34
N ASP A 152 19.69 1.94 -10.22
CA ASP A 152 20.30 0.62 -10.17
C ASP A 152 19.38 -0.50 -10.63
N PHE A 153 18.16 -0.58 -10.07
CA PHE A 153 17.24 -1.65 -10.48
C PHE A 153 16.64 -1.41 -11.87
N ILE A 154 16.50 -0.15 -12.33
CA ILE A 154 16.06 0.14 -13.71
C ILE A 154 17.14 -0.32 -14.70
N GLN A 155 18.41 0.02 -14.45
CA GLN A 155 19.51 -0.40 -15.29
C GLN A 155 19.65 -1.93 -15.30
N TRP A 156 19.51 -2.57 -14.14
CA TRP A 156 19.50 -4.02 -14.04
C TRP A 156 18.35 -4.64 -14.85
N ALA A 157 17.13 -4.11 -14.72
CA ALA A 157 15.96 -4.60 -15.45
C ALA A 157 16.18 -4.53 -16.97
N ARG A 158 16.66 -3.38 -17.48
CA ARG A 158 16.97 -3.20 -18.91
C ARG A 158 18.06 -4.15 -19.40
N ALA A 159 19.11 -4.36 -18.60
CA ALA A 159 20.20 -5.28 -18.94
C ALA A 159 19.76 -6.76 -18.99
N HIS A 160 18.67 -7.10 -18.30
CA HIS A 160 18.13 -8.45 -18.17
C HIS A 160 16.81 -8.64 -18.94
N GLU A 161 16.57 -7.78 -19.93
CA GLU A 161 15.42 -7.83 -20.83
C GLU A 161 14.06 -7.77 -20.11
N VAL A 162 14.02 -7.11 -18.95
CA VAL A 162 12.76 -6.78 -18.26
C VAL A 162 12.31 -5.41 -18.76
N PRO A 163 11.18 -5.31 -19.48
CA PRO A 163 10.66 -4.02 -19.92
C PRO A 163 10.29 -3.15 -18.71
N VAL A 164 10.85 -1.95 -18.69
CA VAL A 164 10.52 -0.89 -17.73
C VAL A 164 9.67 0.14 -18.47
N GLY A 165 8.61 0.62 -17.82
CA GLY A 165 7.85 1.75 -18.33
C GLY A 165 8.75 2.97 -18.56
N PRO A 166 8.36 3.92 -19.44
CA PRO A 166 9.20 5.07 -19.79
C PRO A 166 9.47 6.06 -18.64
N GLY A 167 9.01 5.76 -17.42
CA GLY A 167 8.83 6.70 -16.31
C GLY A 167 7.57 7.53 -16.55
N ARG A 168 6.63 7.52 -15.61
CA ARG A 168 5.44 8.38 -15.63
C ARG A 168 5.56 9.45 -14.55
N GLY A 169 4.69 10.45 -14.60
CA GLY A 169 4.67 11.53 -13.62
C GLY A 169 5.70 12.63 -13.88
N SER A 170 6.03 13.38 -12.84
CA SER A 170 6.91 14.55 -12.94
C SER A 170 8.39 14.19 -13.03
N GLY A 171 8.80 12.94 -12.74
CA GLY A 171 10.20 12.49 -12.80
C GLY A 171 10.89 12.69 -14.15
N ALA A 172 10.14 12.73 -15.26
CA ALA A 172 10.66 13.05 -16.59
C ALA A 172 11.24 14.47 -16.72
N GLY A 173 10.90 15.38 -15.79
CA GLY A 173 11.46 16.74 -15.74
C GLY A 173 12.85 16.84 -15.13
N SER A 174 13.41 15.75 -14.58
CA SER A 174 14.76 15.74 -14.00
C SER A 174 15.81 15.34 -15.02
N LEU A 175 16.77 16.23 -15.26
CA LEU A 175 17.97 15.94 -16.04
C LEU A 175 18.86 14.92 -15.34
N VAL A 176 18.91 14.93 -14.00
CA VAL A 176 19.62 13.90 -13.23
C VAL A 176 19.00 12.52 -13.44
N ALA A 177 17.67 12.41 -13.46
CA ALA A 177 16.99 11.15 -13.77
C ALA A 177 17.30 10.66 -15.19
N TYR A 178 17.34 11.58 -16.16
CA TYR A 178 17.73 11.27 -17.53
C TYR A 178 19.19 10.79 -17.64
N ALA A 179 20.10 11.47 -16.94
CA ALA A 179 21.52 11.16 -16.91
C ALA A 179 21.78 9.77 -16.29
N LEU A 180 21.09 9.43 -15.19
CA LEU A 180 21.20 8.13 -14.52
C LEU A 180 20.46 6.99 -15.24
N GLY A 181 19.79 7.27 -16.35
CA GLY A 181 19.06 6.25 -17.11
C GLY A 181 17.74 5.82 -16.47
N ILE A 182 17.23 6.59 -15.51
CA ILE A 182 15.91 6.40 -14.90
C ILE A 182 14.83 6.71 -15.95
N THR A 183 14.96 7.86 -16.60
CA THR A 183 14.07 8.31 -17.68
C THR A 183 14.81 8.34 -19.01
N ASP A 184 14.07 8.27 -20.11
CA ASP A 184 14.62 8.29 -21.48
C ASP A 184 14.30 9.58 -22.26
N LEU A 185 13.59 10.51 -21.65
CA LEU A 185 13.26 11.81 -22.24
C LEU A 185 14.27 12.87 -21.83
N ASP A 186 14.75 13.62 -22.82
CA ASP A 186 15.57 14.82 -22.60
C ASP A 186 14.67 15.97 -22.12
N PRO A 187 14.77 16.40 -20.84
CA PRO A 187 13.90 17.41 -20.30
C PRO A 187 14.13 18.80 -20.91
N LEU A 188 15.34 19.10 -21.39
CA LEU A 188 15.62 20.41 -21.98
C LEU A 188 15.05 20.52 -23.40
N ALA A 189 15.05 19.43 -24.17
CA ALA A 189 14.44 19.40 -25.50
C ALA A 189 12.92 19.63 -25.49
N TYR A 190 12.24 19.25 -24.39
CA TYR A 190 10.79 19.36 -24.23
C TYR A 190 10.35 20.38 -23.17
N GLU A 191 11.27 21.24 -22.71
CA GLU A 191 11.01 22.28 -21.70
C GLU A 191 10.35 21.75 -20.41
N LEU A 192 10.74 20.54 -19.98
CA LEU A 192 10.22 19.92 -18.78
C LEU A 192 10.87 20.51 -17.52
N LEU A 193 10.03 20.83 -16.53
CA LEU A 193 10.43 21.53 -15.30
C LEU A 193 10.78 20.54 -14.19
N PHE A 194 11.95 20.73 -13.57
CA PHE A 194 12.42 19.91 -12.45
C PHE A 194 11.63 20.20 -11.17
N GLU A 195 11.24 21.46 -10.97
CA GLU A 195 10.55 21.95 -9.78
C GLU A 195 9.15 21.35 -9.65
N ARG A 196 8.58 20.83 -10.75
CA ARG A 196 7.33 20.06 -10.72
C ARG A 196 7.52 18.67 -10.14
N PHE A 197 8.74 18.14 -10.22
CA PHE A 197 9.13 16.87 -9.63
C PHE A 197 9.57 17.04 -8.18
N LEU A 198 10.55 17.92 -7.96
CA LEU A 198 11.13 18.14 -6.66
C LEU A 198 11.25 19.64 -6.40
N ASN A 199 10.49 20.13 -5.43
CA ASN A 199 10.49 21.55 -5.06
C ASN A 199 11.20 21.74 -3.72
N PRO A 200 12.29 22.52 -3.64
CA PRO A 200 12.99 22.78 -2.37
C PRO A 200 12.11 23.49 -1.32
N GLU A 201 11.09 24.25 -1.74
CA GLU A 201 10.15 24.93 -0.83
C GLU A 201 9.08 24.00 -0.27
N ARG A 202 8.94 22.78 -0.82
CA ARG A 202 8.00 21.76 -0.38
C ARG A 202 8.71 20.41 -0.29
N VAL A 203 9.15 20.06 0.92
CA VAL A 203 9.72 18.73 1.18
C VAL A 203 8.62 17.68 1.04
N SER A 204 8.53 17.09 -0.14
CA SER A 204 7.73 15.91 -0.44
C SER A 204 8.64 14.81 -0.97
N MET A 205 8.26 13.56 -0.74
CA MET A 205 8.98 12.41 -1.29
C MET A 205 8.94 12.46 -2.83
N PRO A 206 10.08 12.34 -3.52
CA PRO A 206 10.08 12.14 -4.97
C PRO A 206 9.46 10.77 -5.28
N ASP A 207 8.52 10.73 -6.23
CA ASP A 207 7.92 9.49 -6.72
C ASP A 207 8.13 9.38 -8.23
N PHE A 208 8.88 8.36 -8.65
CA PHE A 208 9.17 8.09 -10.06
C PHE A 208 8.09 7.22 -10.74
N ASP A 209 7.13 6.66 -9.99
CA ASP A 209 6.05 5.79 -10.50
C ASP A 209 6.56 4.77 -11.55
N ILE A 210 7.47 3.87 -11.13
CA ILE A 210 8.16 2.97 -12.06
C ILE A 210 7.38 1.67 -12.21
N ASP A 211 6.78 1.50 -13.39
CA ASP A 211 6.10 0.27 -13.75
C ASP A 211 7.07 -0.76 -14.35
N PHE A 212 7.07 -1.98 -13.81
CA PHE A 212 7.69 -3.14 -14.44
C PHE A 212 6.64 -3.99 -15.15
N CYS A 213 7.03 -4.62 -16.27
CA CYS A 213 6.20 -5.64 -16.89
C CYS A 213 5.92 -6.78 -15.87
N MET A 214 4.66 -7.22 -15.78
CA MET A 214 4.22 -8.24 -14.82
C MET A 214 5.08 -9.51 -14.86
N GLU A 215 5.48 -9.97 -16.05
CA GLU A 215 6.28 -11.19 -16.23
C GLU A 215 7.72 -11.05 -15.71
N GLY A 216 8.27 -9.83 -15.69
CA GLY A 216 9.64 -9.55 -15.26
C GLY A 216 9.75 -9.01 -13.83
N ARG A 217 8.63 -8.65 -13.20
CA ARG A 217 8.58 -8.01 -11.88
C ARG A 217 9.24 -8.87 -10.80
N ASP A 218 8.91 -10.16 -10.71
CA ASP A 218 9.44 -11.03 -9.67
C ASP A 218 10.96 -11.18 -9.75
N ARG A 219 11.54 -11.09 -10.96
CA ARG A 219 12.98 -11.10 -11.17
C ARG A 219 13.64 -9.84 -10.61
N VAL A 220 13.00 -8.68 -10.79
CA VAL A 220 13.47 -7.41 -10.22
C VAL A 220 13.38 -7.44 -8.70
N ILE A 221 12.29 -7.96 -8.14
CA ILE A 221 12.14 -8.11 -6.68
C ILE A 221 13.24 -9.00 -6.11
N GLU A 222 13.51 -10.15 -6.74
CA GLU A 222 14.56 -11.06 -6.29
C GLU A 222 15.94 -10.40 -6.39
N TYR A 223 16.22 -9.63 -7.44
CA TYR A 223 17.46 -8.84 -7.54
C TYR A 223 17.60 -7.83 -6.40
N VAL A 224 16.55 -7.04 -6.15
CA VAL A 224 16.53 -6.04 -5.09
C VAL A 224 16.71 -6.72 -3.73
N ALA A 225 16.04 -7.85 -3.48
CA ALA A 225 16.20 -8.63 -2.26
C ALA A 225 17.63 -9.17 -2.08
N GLN A 226 18.26 -9.68 -3.15
CA GLN A 226 19.64 -10.15 -3.09
C GLN A 226 20.64 -9.02 -2.87
N ARG A 227 20.38 -7.85 -3.45
CA ARG A 227 21.28 -6.69 -3.41
C ARG A 227 21.20 -5.91 -2.11
N TYR A 228 20.00 -5.68 -1.59
CA TYR A 228 19.74 -4.84 -0.42
C TYR A 228 19.47 -5.64 0.85
N GLY A 229 19.36 -6.97 0.75
CA GLY A 229 19.08 -7.86 1.88
C GLY A 229 17.63 -8.32 1.86
N ARG A 230 17.42 -9.64 1.94
CA ARG A 230 16.09 -10.26 1.84
C ARG A 230 15.21 -9.93 3.05
N GLU A 231 15.83 -9.60 4.17
CA GLU A 231 15.18 -9.13 5.40
C GLU A 231 14.74 -7.66 5.35
N ARG A 232 15.22 -6.90 4.35
CA ARG A 232 14.96 -5.47 4.18
C ARG A 232 14.00 -5.16 3.05
N VAL A 233 13.71 -6.15 2.21
CA VAL A 233 12.92 -5.99 0.98
C VAL A 233 11.68 -6.85 1.05
N SER A 234 10.52 -6.24 0.82
CA SER A 234 9.24 -6.95 0.85
C SER A 234 8.26 -6.32 -0.12
N GLN A 235 7.28 -7.12 -0.53
CA GLN A 235 6.08 -6.58 -1.16
C GLN A 235 5.15 -5.97 -0.10
N ILE A 236 4.18 -5.18 -0.56
CA ILE A 236 3.19 -4.51 0.30
C ILE A 236 1.91 -5.35 0.34
N ALA A 237 1.28 -5.51 1.52
CA ALA A 237 -0.04 -6.14 1.58
C ALA A 237 -1.12 -5.28 0.92
N THR A 238 -2.14 -5.95 0.40
CA THR A 238 -3.43 -5.34 0.10
C THR A 238 -4.50 -5.99 0.96
N HIS A 239 -5.50 -5.22 1.36
CA HIS A 239 -6.64 -5.74 2.10
C HIS A 239 -7.85 -5.79 1.18
N GLY A 240 -8.26 -7.00 0.81
CA GLY A 240 -9.49 -7.19 0.04
C GLY A 240 -10.69 -6.87 0.92
N SER A 241 -11.52 -5.91 0.51
CA SER A 241 -12.73 -5.53 1.25
C SER A 241 -13.99 -6.20 0.68
N MET A 242 -15.03 -6.29 1.50
CA MET A 242 -16.35 -6.80 1.12
C MET A 242 -17.13 -5.73 0.35
N ALA A 243 -16.84 -5.55 -0.94
CA ALA A 243 -17.56 -4.62 -1.82
C ALA A 243 -19.03 -5.02 -2.02
N ALA A 244 -19.91 -4.06 -2.32
CA ALA A 244 -21.38 -4.23 -2.39
C ALA A 244 -21.85 -5.53 -3.07
N LYS A 245 -21.33 -5.85 -4.27
CA LYS A 245 -21.69 -7.10 -4.98
C LYS A 245 -21.16 -8.36 -4.30
N ALA A 246 -19.95 -8.30 -3.78
CA ALA A 246 -19.30 -9.44 -3.13
C ALA A 246 -19.99 -9.75 -1.79
N VAL A 247 -20.27 -8.72 -0.98
CA VAL A 247 -20.91 -8.89 0.32
C VAL A 247 -22.32 -9.48 0.20
N VAL A 248 -23.12 -9.05 -0.78
CA VAL A 248 -24.45 -9.65 -1.06
C VAL A 248 -24.34 -11.14 -1.41
N ARG A 249 -23.33 -11.50 -2.20
CA ARG A 249 -23.07 -12.91 -2.56
C ARG A 249 -22.63 -13.74 -1.36
N ASP A 250 -21.74 -13.21 -0.54
CA ASP A 250 -21.23 -13.90 0.64
C ASP A 250 -22.32 -14.08 1.70
N VAL A 251 -23.08 -13.02 1.98
CA VAL A 251 -24.21 -13.04 2.93
C VAL A 251 -25.30 -14.00 2.46
N GLY A 252 -25.72 -13.91 1.20
CA GLY A 252 -26.73 -14.82 0.66
C GLY A 252 -26.31 -16.30 0.75
N ARG A 253 -25.03 -16.60 0.56
CA ARG A 253 -24.48 -17.95 0.74
C ARG A 253 -24.57 -18.43 2.19
N VAL A 254 -24.20 -17.59 3.17
CA VAL A 254 -24.23 -18.00 4.59
C VAL A 254 -25.63 -18.03 5.17
N LEU A 255 -26.59 -17.30 4.58
CA LEU A 255 -28.02 -17.46 4.85
C LEU A 255 -28.63 -18.72 4.20
N GLY A 256 -27.84 -19.47 3.43
CA GLY A 256 -28.29 -20.73 2.80
C GLY A 256 -29.10 -20.54 1.52
N HIS A 257 -29.16 -19.34 0.95
CA HIS A 257 -29.87 -19.11 -0.30
C HIS A 257 -29.13 -19.73 -1.50
N PRO A 258 -29.86 -20.26 -2.50
CA PRO A 258 -29.24 -20.77 -3.72
C PRO A 258 -28.50 -19.68 -4.51
N TYR A 259 -27.39 -20.02 -5.14
CA TYR A 259 -26.59 -19.08 -5.94
C TYR A 259 -27.42 -18.28 -6.96
N GLY A 260 -28.35 -18.93 -7.65
CA GLY A 260 -29.21 -18.27 -8.65
C GLY A 260 -30.16 -17.23 -8.04
N PHE A 261 -30.58 -17.38 -6.79
CA PHE A 261 -31.36 -16.37 -6.09
C PHE A 261 -30.50 -15.13 -5.78
N VAL A 262 -29.33 -15.37 -5.19
CA VAL A 262 -28.41 -14.31 -4.74
C VAL A 262 -27.79 -13.56 -5.92
N ASP A 263 -27.42 -14.26 -6.99
CA ASP A 263 -26.81 -13.64 -8.18
C ASP A 263 -27.79 -12.71 -8.92
N ARG A 264 -29.10 -13.01 -8.90
CA ARG A 264 -30.11 -12.07 -9.43
C ARG A 264 -30.10 -10.75 -8.68
N ILE A 265 -30.03 -10.79 -7.35
CA ILE A 265 -29.98 -9.58 -6.51
C ILE A 265 -28.66 -8.83 -6.73
N ALA A 266 -27.52 -9.55 -6.71
CA ALA A 266 -26.20 -8.95 -6.89
C ALA A 266 -26.04 -8.27 -8.26
N LYS A 267 -26.73 -8.73 -9.31
CA LYS A 267 -26.73 -8.13 -10.64
C LYS A 267 -27.49 -6.80 -10.72
N LEU A 268 -28.42 -6.55 -9.81
CA LEU A 268 -29.14 -5.27 -9.72
C LEU A 268 -28.25 -4.15 -9.15
N ILE A 269 -27.14 -4.48 -8.48
CA ILE A 269 -26.21 -3.47 -8.01
C ILE A 269 -25.50 -2.85 -9.24
N PRO A 270 -25.52 -1.51 -9.41
CA PRO A 270 -24.83 -0.85 -10.53
C PRO A 270 -23.34 -1.18 -10.60
N PHE A 271 -22.79 -1.19 -11.81
CA PHE A 271 -21.35 -1.33 -12.01
C PHE A 271 -20.69 0.05 -12.01
N GLU A 272 -20.51 0.59 -10.81
CA GLU A 272 -19.84 1.87 -10.56
C GLU A 272 -18.69 1.65 -9.57
N LEU A 273 -17.57 2.33 -9.79
CA LEU A 273 -16.42 2.25 -8.88
C LEU A 273 -16.80 2.88 -7.53
N GLY A 274 -16.64 2.12 -6.44
CA GLY A 274 -16.97 2.59 -5.10
C GLY A 274 -18.48 2.68 -4.82
N ILE A 275 -19.31 1.94 -5.56
CA ILE A 275 -20.74 1.80 -5.26
C ILE A 275 -20.94 1.21 -3.85
N THR A 276 -21.89 1.77 -3.10
CA THR A 276 -22.35 1.25 -1.82
C THR A 276 -23.76 0.66 -1.94
N LEU A 277 -24.16 -0.20 -1.01
CA LEU A 277 -25.52 -0.76 -1.00
C LEU A 277 -26.60 0.32 -0.88
N ASP A 278 -26.35 1.37 -0.10
CA ASP A 278 -27.29 2.48 0.03
C ASP A 278 -27.47 3.25 -1.28
N LYS A 279 -26.37 3.56 -1.97
CA LYS A 279 -26.43 4.17 -3.31
C LYS A 279 -27.11 3.25 -4.31
N ALA A 280 -26.86 1.93 -4.24
CA ALA A 280 -27.52 0.97 -5.13
C ALA A 280 -29.04 0.97 -4.93
N LEU A 281 -29.53 1.04 -3.69
CA LEU A 281 -30.97 1.15 -3.38
C LEU A 281 -31.56 2.50 -3.81
N GLU A 282 -30.79 3.57 -3.82
CA GLU A 282 -31.19 4.89 -4.33
C GLU A 282 -31.28 4.93 -5.86
N GLN A 283 -30.39 4.22 -6.56
CA GLN A 283 -30.31 4.24 -8.02
C GLN A 283 -31.19 3.19 -8.71
N GLU A 284 -31.30 1.98 -8.14
CA GLU A 284 -32.00 0.86 -8.77
C GLU A 284 -33.39 0.63 -8.15
N ALA A 285 -34.44 1.00 -8.89
CA ALA A 285 -35.82 0.91 -8.44
C ALA A 285 -36.27 -0.53 -8.19
N GLU A 286 -35.79 -1.49 -8.98
CA GLU A 286 -36.13 -2.90 -8.77
C GLU A 286 -35.53 -3.44 -7.46
N LEU A 287 -34.28 -3.10 -7.15
CA LEU A 287 -33.61 -3.48 -5.91
C LEU A 287 -34.35 -2.90 -4.70
N ARG A 288 -34.75 -1.62 -4.78
CA ARG A 288 -35.54 -0.96 -3.72
C ARG A 288 -36.89 -1.65 -3.50
N ARG A 289 -37.61 -1.97 -4.58
CA ARG A 289 -38.89 -2.66 -4.49
C ARG A 289 -38.72 -4.04 -3.82
N LEU A 290 -37.73 -4.82 -4.26
CA LEU A 290 -37.45 -6.14 -3.68
C LEU A 290 -37.10 -6.03 -2.19
N TYR A 291 -36.30 -5.03 -1.80
CA TYR A 291 -35.98 -4.75 -0.40
C TYR A 291 -37.21 -4.39 0.45
N GLN A 292 -38.24 -3.77 -0.14
CA GLN A 292 -39.47 -3.39 0.58
C GLN A 292 -40.50 -4.52 0.65
N ASP A 293 -40.59 -5.33 -0.40
CA ASP A 293 -41.68 -6.31 -0.60
C ASP A 293 -41.31 -7.73 -0.16
N ASP A 294 -40.01 -8.09 -0.11
CA ASP A 294 -39.52 -9.44 0.19
C ASP A 294 -38.69 -9.44 1.48
N GLU A 295 -39.17 -10.17 2.50
CA GLU A 295 -38.52 -10.21 3.82
C GLU A 295 -37.14 -10.89 3.79
N ASP A 296 -36.95 -11.91 2.95
CA ASP A 296 -35.66 -12.61 2.82
C ASP A 296 -34.62 -11.67 2.21
N ILE A 297 -35.02 -10.90 1.19
CA ILE A 297 -34.14 -9.90 0.55
C ILE A 297 -33.83 -8.76 1.51
N ARG A 298 -34.81 -8.30 2.30
CA ARG A 298 -34.57 -7.27 3.33
C ARG A 298 -33.53 -7.75 4.34
N THR A 299 -33.69 -8.93 4.91
CA THR A 299 -32.73 -9.51 5.87
C THR A 299 -31.34 -9.68 5.23
N LEU A 300 -31.27 -10.16 3.98
CA LEU A 300 -30.01 -10.30 3.25
C LEU A 300 -29.29 -8.95 3.11
N ILE A 301 -30.00 -7.90 2.68
CA ILE A 301 -29.42 -6.60 2.40
C ILE A 301 -29.03 -5.86 3.70
N ASP A 302 -29.83 -5.96 4.76
CA ASP A 302 -29.51 -5.33 6.05
C ASP A 302 -28.26 -5.96 6.68
N LEU A 303 -28.15 -7.29 6.62
CA LEU A 303 -26.93 -7.99 7.04
C LEU A 303 -25.74 -7.65 6.15
N ALA A 304 -25.94 -7.52 4.84
CA ALA A 304 -24.88 -7.13 3.90
C ALA A 304 -24.39 -5.69 4.14
N ARG A 305 -25.28 -4.76 4.51
CA ARG A 305 -24.92 -3.38 4.90
C ARG A 305 -24.03 -3.35 6.14
N ALA A 306 -24.31 -4.19 7.14
CA ALA A 306 -23.48 -4.28 8.34
C ALA A 306 -22.07 -4.81 8.07
N LEU A 307 -21.86 -5.51 6.94
CA LEU A 307 -20.58 -6.13 6.56
C LEU A 307 -19.88 -5.41 5.41
N GLU A 308 -20.53 -4.46 4.75
CA GLU A 308 -19.98 -3.73 3.61
C GLU A 308 -18.69 -2.99 4.01
N GLY A 309 -17.65 -3.14 3.19
CA GLY A 309 -16.37 -2.46 3.38
C GLY A 309 -15.43 -3.10 4.40
N LEU A 310 -15.87 -4.11 5.18
CA LEU A 310 -14.99 -4.82 6.09
C LEU A 310 -13.88 -5.58 5.34
N ALA A 311 -12.71 -5.68 5.97
CA ALA A 311 -11.59 -6.46 5.44
C ALA A 311 -11.91 -7.97 5.48
N ARG A 312 -11.66 -8.63 4.35
CA ARG A 312 -11.96 -10.05 4.13
C ARG A 312 -10.71 -10.92 4.09
N ASN A 313 -9.71 -10.50 3.34
CA ASN A 313 -8.51 -11.29 3.10
C ASN A 313 -7.30 -10.39 2.83
N VAL A 314 -6.12 -10.92 3.11
CA VAL A 314 -4.85 -10.29 2.74
C VAL A 314 -4.48 -10.76 1.33
N GLY A 315 -4.18 -9.81 0.47
CA GLY A 315 -3.59 -10.01 -0.85
C GLY A 315 -2.20 -9.37 -0.91
N LYS A 316 -1.60 -9.41 -2.10
CA LYS A 316 -0.30 -8.78 -2.37
C LYS A 316 -0.49 -7.65 -3.37
N HIS A 317 0.12 -6.50 -3.09
CA HIS A 317 0.08 -5.38 -4.02
C HIS A 317 0.83 -5.73 -5.30
N ALA A 318 0.20 -5.52 -6.45
CA ALA A 318 0.74 -5.90 -7.75
C ALA A 318 1.90 -5.00 -8.25
N GLY A 319 2.11 -3.84 -7.64
CA GLY A 319 3.08 -2.85 -8.11
C GLY A 319 3.77 -2.05 -7.01
N GLY A 320 4.03 -2.65 -5.84
CA GLY A 320 4.75 -1.96 -4.77
C GLY A 320 5.76 -2.87 -4.09
N VAL A 321 7.02 -2.43 -4.08
CA VAL A 321 8.10 -3.00 -3.26
C VAL A 321 8.51 -1.95 -2.25
N VAL A 322 8.77 -2.37 -1.02
CA VAL A 322 9.38 -1.52 0.00
C VAL A 322 10.80 -2.00 0.27
N ILE A 323 11.69 -1.04 0.47
CA ILE A 323 13.08 -1.28 0.86
C ILE A 323 13.34 -0.48 2.13
N ALA A 324 13.60 -1.20 3.22
CA ALA A 324 13.96 -0.62 4.51
C ALA A 324 15.47 -0.42 4.64
N PRO A 325 15.94 0.55 5.43
CA PRO A 325 17.36 0.71 5.73
C PRO A 325 17.89 -0.40 6.66
N SER A 326 17.04 -0.94 7.53
CA SER A 326 17.32 -2.06 8.43
C SER A 326 16.31 -3.20 8.21
N SER A 327 16.11 -4.08 9.20
CA SER A 327 15.13 -5.16 9.08
C SER A 327 13.74 -4.58 8.91
N LEU A 328 12.93 -5.16 8.02
CA LEU A 328 11.53 -4.73 7.84
C LEU A 328 10.72 -4.80 9.14
N THR A 329 11.05 -5.74 10.02
CA THR A 329 10.40 -5.91 11.33
C THR A 329 10.63 -4.74 12.29
N ASP A 330 11.61 -3.86 12.01
CA ASP A 330 11.82 -2.63 12.76
C ASP A 330 10.71 -1.59 12.44
N TYR A 331 10.01 -1.76 11.32
CA TYR A 331 9.00 -0.83 10.79
C TYR A 331 7.60 -1.43 10.72
N SER A 332 7.48 -2.68 10.24
CA SER A 332 6.19 -3.34 10.05
C SER A 332 6.30 -4.83 10.37
N PRO A 333 5.30 -5.40 11.08
CA PRO A 333 5.14 -6.85 11.12
C PRO A 333 4.98 -7.41 9.70
N LEU A 334 5.36 -8.67 9.53
CA LEU A 334 5.25 -9.37 8.25
C LEU A 334 4.06 -10.32 8.23
N TYR A 335 3.46 -10.48 7.05
CA TYR A 335 2.49 -11.52 6.73
C TYR A 335 3.10 -12.49 5.73
N CYS A 336 2.81 -13.77 5.93
CA CYS A 336 3.25 -14.87 5.09
C CYS A 336 2.07 -15.80 4.87
N GLU A 337 1.76 -16.13 3.63
CA GLU A 337 0.73 -17.10 3.33
C GLU A 337 1.26 -18.52 3.59
N PRO A 338 0.47 -19.45 4.15
CA PRO A 338 0.92 -20.82 4.37
C PRO A 338 1.41 -21.49 3.09
N GLY A 339 2.68 -21.93 3.08
CA GLY A 339 3.30 -22.60 1.94
C GLY A 339 3.93 -21.66 0.90
N ASP A 340 3.82 -20.35 1.09
CA ASP A 340 4.47 -19.36 0.24
C ASP A 340 5.70 -18.76 0.97
N PRO A 341 6.92 -18.83 0.40
CA PRO A 341 8.11 -18.26 1.02
C PRO A 341 8.18 -16.72 0.93
N SER A 342 7.28 -16.08 0.19
CA SER A 342 7.24 -14.63 0.07
C SER A 342 6.56 -13.97 1.26
N VAL A 343 7.18 -12.90 1.74
CA VAL A 343 6.67 -12.08 2.83
C VAL A 343 6.14 -10.77 2.27
N VAL A 344 5.09 -10.26 2.92
CA VAL A 344 4.55 -8.92 2.69
C VAL A 344 4.52 -8.14 4.00
N THR A 345 4.59 -6.81 3.94
CA THR A 345 4.30 -5.97 5.12
C THR A 345 2.84 -6.15 5.53
N GLN A 346 2.51 -6.11 6.82
CA GLN A 346 1.11 -6.11 7.25
C GLN A 346 0.41 -4.78 6.96
N PHE A 347 1.19 -3.70 6.94
CA PHE A 347 0.73 -2.38 6.50
C PHE A 347 0.46 -2.38 5.00
N ASP A 348 -0.63 -1.71 4.62
CA ASP A 348 -0.93 -1.45 3.23
C ASP A 348 -0.05 -0.31 2.67
N LYS A 349 -0.34 0.12 1.45
CA LYS A 349 0.43 1.13 0.75
C LYS A 349 0.52 2.46 1.52
N ASP A 350 -0.56 2.88 2.14
CA ASP A 350 -0.62 4.20 2.77
C ASP A 350 0.00 4.12 4.18
N ASP A 351 -0.28 3.04 4.91
CA ASP A 351 0.28 2.81 6.25
C ASP A 351 1.79 2.57 6.22
N VAL A 352 2.32 1.88 5.20
CA VAL A 352 3.75 1.60 5.09
C VAL A 352 4.56 2.87 4.77
N GLU A 353 3.99 3.77 3.97
CA GLU A 353 4.55 5.10 3.69
C GLU A 353 4.47 5.99 4.93
N ALA A 354 3.33 5.96 5.65
CA ALA A 354 3.19 6.67 6.92
C ALA A 354 4.19 6.17 7.99
N ALA A 355 4.51 4.87 8.00
CA ALA A 355 5.56 4.29 8.85
C ALA A 355 7.00 4.66 8.41
N GLY A 356 7.15 5.44 7.33
CA GLY A 356 8.40 6.00 6.87
C GLY A 356 9.13 5.16 5.83
N LEU A 357 8.59 4.03 5.40
CA LEU A 357 9.22 3.21 4.37
C LEU A 357 8.95 3.75 2.97
N VAL A 358 9.99 3.72 2.15
CA VAL A 358 9.90 4.16 0.76
C VAL A 358 9.34 3.05 -0.10
N LYS A 359 8.29 3.36 -0.88
CA LYS A 359 7.77 2.49 -1.93
C LYS A 359 8.47 2.75 -3.26
N PHE A 360 8.67 1.68 -4.02
CA PHE A 360 9.25 1.68 -5.36
C PHE A 360 8.33 0.97 -6.35
#